data_AF-A0A183B2A5-F1
#
_entry.id   AF-A0A183B2A5-F1
#
_cell.length_a   1.000
_cell.length_b   1.000
_cell.length_c   1.000
_cell.angle_alpha   90.00
_cell.angle_beta   90.00
_cell.angle_gamma   90.00
#
_symmetry.space_group_name_H-M   'P 1'
#
loop_
_entity.id
_entity.type
_entity.pdbx_description
1 polymer ?
#
loop_
_entity_poly.entity_id
_entity_poly.type
_entity_poly.pdbx_seq_one_letter_code
_entity_poly.pdbx_strand_id
1 'polypeptide(L)'
;LAFWRSASFLLAATLETAFRFEHAVHLLCNWHTVPEQGSVVCDIAFTPSVSKRPHQKSHTLWIPSRRELDALSAHGQRLASLMADFVPLQDAGNDQLFDACFADRSLRFDRLRSEFGADDHTPVTTFYRMGSFVEACRNGPLVSSTRMVGRFAVTRFVALGWLRGHLPSDDFPTGIVVYRVHGTALPSAFPTHFTTFDRLVRWSREPNEGVPQQPDYVVPF
;
A
#
# COMPACT_ATOMS: atom_id res chain seq x y z
N LEU A 1 9.31 2.98 -15.69
CA LEU A 1 9.26 1.98 -14.59
C LEU A 1 9.60 2.56 -13.21
N ALA A 2 10.74 3.24 -13.01
CA ALA A 2 11.10 3.84 -11.71
C ALA A 2 9.99 4.74 -11.11
N PHE A 3 9.39 5.61 -11.93
CA PHE A 3 8.24 6.43 -11.52
C PHE A 3 7.06 5.59 -11.00
N TRP A 4 6.73 4.51 -11.68
CA TRP A 4 5.60 3.65 -11.31
C TRP A 4 5.84 2.94 -9.98
N ARG A 5 7.06 2.46 -9.76
CA ARG A 5 7.49 1.89 -8.46
C ARG A 5 7.40 2.94 -7.35
N SER A 6 7.79 4.18 -7.66
CA SER A 6 7.71 5.30 -6.72
C SER A 6 6.26 5.68 -6.39
N ALA A 7 5.35 5.59 -7.37
CA ALA A 7 3.92 5.77 -7.15
C ALA A 7 3.32 4.64 -6.28
N SER A 8 3.78 3.39 -6.47
CA SER A 8 3.38 2.27 -5.61
C SER A 8 3.88 2.44 -4.18
N PHE A 9 5.13 2.87 -4.01
CA PHE A 9 5.70 3.24 -2.72
C PHE A 9 4.89 4.36 -2.04
N LEU A 10 4.55 5.41 -2.79
CA LEU A 10 3.74 6.52 -2.29
C LEU A 10 2.33 6.07 -1.89
N LEU A 11 1.72 5.14 -2.64
CA LEU A 11 0.43 4.55 -2.27
C LEU A 11 0.51 3.83 -0.92
N ALA A 12 1.49 2.96 -0.74
CA ALA A 12 1.71 2.25 0.53
C ALA A 12 1.92 3.23 1.70
N ALA A 13 2.79 4.23 1.52
CA ALA A 13 3.05 5.25 2.52
C ALA A 13 1.80 6.09 2.86
N THR A 14 0.98 6.39 1.85
CA THR A 14 -0.29 7.11 2.03
C THR A 14 -1.22 6.31 2.92
N LEU A 15 -1.34 5.00 2.68
CA LEU A 15 -2.26 4.14 3.42
C LEU A 15 -1.81 3.91 4.86
N GLU A 16 -0.52 3.77 5.13
CA GLU A 16 -0.07 3.59 6.52
C GLU A 16 -0.11 4.88 7.36
N THR A 17 -0.04 6.05 6.74
CA THR A 17 0.05 7.32 7.48
C THR A 17 -1.25 8.12 7.52
N ALA A 18 -2.28 7.72 6.75
CA ALA A 18 -3.54 8.44 6.69
C ALA A 18 -4.51 8.12 7.83
N PHE A 19 -4.40 6.93 8.42
CA PHE A 19 -5.36 6.47 9.43
C PHE A 19 -4.92 6.86 10.84
N ARG A 20 -5.91 6.98 11.72
CA ARG A 20 -5.63 7.18 13.14
C ARG A 20 -5.20 5.88 13.78
N PHE A 21 -4.49 5.97 14.90
CA PHE A 21 -3.98 4.79 15.61
C PHE A 21 -5.08 3.82 16.06
N GLU A 22 -6.33 4.28 16.23
CA GLU A 22 -7.46 3.39 16.57
C GLU A 22 -7.91 2.51 15.39
N HIS A 23 -7.45 2.79 14.17
CA HIS A 23 -7.75 2.05 12.95
C HIS A 23 -6.41 1.61 12.36
N ALA A 24 -5.85 0.56 12.94
CA ALA A 24 -4.55 0.06 12.54
C ALA A 24 -4.61 -0.42 11.08
N VAL A 25 -3.85 0.26 10.23
CA VAL A 25 -3.62 -0.09 8.83
C VAL A 25 -2.16 -0.43 8.65
N HIS A 26 -1.91 -1.64 8.17
CA HIS A 26 -0.57 -2.13 7.91
C HIS A 26 -0.48 -2.62 6.47
N LEU A 27 0.60 -2.25 5.79
CA LEU A 27 0.90 -2.82 4.48
C LEU A 27 1.19 -4.31 4.63
N LEU A 28 0.59 -5.14 3.78
CA LEU A 28 0.90 -6.57 3.71
C LEU A 28 1.80 -6.87 2.52
N CYS A 29 1.40 -6.38 1.34
CA CYS A 29 2.08 -6.64 0.08
C CYS A 29 2.01 -5.40 -0.81
N ASN A 30 3.13 -5.06 -1.44
CA ASN A 30 3.20 -4.03 -2.47
C ASN A 30 3.47 -4.69 -3.82
N TRP A 31 2.43 -4.84 -4.63
CA TRP A 31 2.52 -5.62 -5.86
C TRP A 31 3.32 -4.88 -6.93
N HIS A 32 4.26 -5.59 -7.56
CA HIS A 32 5.02 -5.04 -8.67
C HIS A 32 4.16 -5.05 -9.95
N THR A 33 3.49 -3.94 -10.22
CA THR A 33 2.75 -3.74 -11.47
C THR A 33 3.55 -2.92 -12.48
N VAL A 34 3.09 -2.88 -13.73
CA VAL A 34 3.62 -2.01 -14.79
C VAL A 34 2.54 -1.03 -15.29
N PRO A 35 2.91 0.12 -15.88
CA PRO A 35 1.93 1.14 -16.31
C PRO A 35 0.82 0.62 -17.23
N GLU A 36 1.14 -0.35 -18.09
CA GLU A 36 0.22 -0.98 -19.04
C GLU A 36 -0.94 -1.70 -18.34
N GLN A 37 -0.75 -2.10 -17.08
CA GLN A 37 -1.77 -2.74 -16.25
C GLN A 37 -2.70 -1.73 -15.55
N GLY A 38 -2.51 -0.43 -15.79
CA GLY A 38 -3.46 0.62 -15.47
C GLY A 38 -3.51 1.10 -14.01
N SER A 39 -2.96 0.35 -13.05
CA SER A 39 -2.94 0.75 -11.64
C SER A 39 -1.70 0.28 -10.87
N VAL A 40 -1.26 1.09 -9.91
CA VAL A 40 -0.41 0.63 -8.81
C VAL A 40 -1.31 -0.03 -7.76
N VAL A 41 -0.85 -1.14 -7.19
CA VAL A 41 -1.70 -1.99 -6.35
C VAL A 41 -0.93 -2.43 -5.11
N CYS A 42 -1.57 -2.33 -3.96
CA CYS A 42 -1.06 -2.90 -2.72
C CYS A 42 -2.19 -3.51 -1.90
N ASP A 43 -1.85 -4.49 -1.07
CA ASP A 43 -2.77 -5.10 -0.13
C ASP A 43 -2.44 -4.61 1.28
N ILE A 44 -3.47 -4.23 2.02
CA ILE A 44 -3.37 -3.75 3.41
C ILE A 44 -4.19 -4.63 4.34
N ALA A 45 -3.69 -4.82 5.55
CA ALA A 45 -4.45 -5.30 6.70
C ALA A 45 -5.15 -4.10 7.34
N PHE A 46 -6.46 -4.23 7.54
CA PHE A 46 -7.28 -3.24 8.23
C PHE A 46 -7.90 -3.92 9.44
N THR A 47 -7.66 -3.36 10.62
CA THR A 47 -8.32 -3.77 11.86
C THR A 47 -9.50 -2.82 12.12
N PRO A 48 -10.76 -3.28 11.95
CA PRO A 48 -11.90 -2.43 12.21
C PRO A 48 -11.94 -1.98 13.67
N SER A 49 -12.32 -0.73 13.91
CA SER A 49 -12.50 -0.26 15.28
C SER A 49 -13.77 -0.85 15.87
N VAL A 50 -13.65 -1.42 17.07
CA VAL A 50 -14.79 -1.84 17.87
C VAL A 50 -15.53 -0.58 18.31
N SER A 51 -16.58 -0.21 17.57
CA SER A 51 -17.53 0.80 18.02
C SER A 51 -18.02 0.40 19.42
N LYS A 52 -17.71 1.22 20.43
CA LYS A 52 -18.14 1.06 21.84
C LYS A 52 -19.66 1.13 22.05
N ARG A 53 -20.47 1.01 20.99
CA ARG A 53 -21.93 0.96 21.08
C ARG A 53 -22.36 -0.49 21.29
N PRO A 54 -22.91 -0.85 22.46
CA PRO A 54 -23.20 -2.24 22.84
C PRO A 54 -24.29 -2.94 22.01
N HIS A 55 -24.84 -2.27 20.98
CA HIS A 55 -25.91 -2.82 20.13
C HIS A 55 -25.59 -2.78 18.63
N GLN A 56 -24.38 -2.36 18.23
CA GLN A 56 -23.99 -2.39 16.83
C GLN A 56 -23.08 -3.58 16.60
N LYS A 57 -23.66 -4.73 16.23
CA LYS A 57 -22.95 -5.86 15.62
C LYS A 57 -22.28 -5.34 14.34
N SER A 58 -21.09 -4.76 14.44
CA SER A 58 -20.40 -4.13 13.32
C SER A 58 -19.69 -5.22 12.51
N HIS A 59 -20.48 -6.08 11.85
CA HIS A 59 -20.01 -6.99 10.79
C HIS A 59 -20.05 -6.31 9.41
N THR A 60 -20.33 -5.01 9.35
CA THR A 60 -20.36 -4.29 8.07
C THR A 60 -18.94 -3.97 7.65
N LEU A 61 -18.48 -4.60 6.57
CA LEU A 61 -17.22 -4.28 5.93
C LEU A 61 -17.19 -2.79 5.60
N TRP A 62 -16.14 -2.10 6.05
CA TRP A 62 -15.94 -0.70 5.71
C TRP A 62 -15.61 -0.60 4.22
N ILE A 63 -16.34 0.26 3.51
CA ILE A 63 -16.06 0.58 2.10
C ILE A 63 -15.86 2.09 2.05
N PRO A 64 -14.67 2.57 1.68
CA PRO A 64 -14.41 4.00 1.62
C PRO A 64 -15.37 4.69 0.66
N SER A 65 -16.02 5.74 1.16
CA SER A 65 -16.79 6.66 0.35
C SER A 65 -15.90 7.44 -0.62
N ARG A 66 -16.51 8.06 -1.62
CA ARG A 66 -15.78 8.93 -2.56
C ARG A 66 -15.01 10.05 -1.83
N ARG A 67 -15.60 10.63 -0.78
CA ARG A 67 -14.96 11.69 0.02
C ARG A 67 -13.73 11.17 0.76
N GLU A 68 -13.77 9.95 1.29
CA GLU A 68 -12.61 9.33 1.94
C GLU A 68 -11.50 9.02 0.92
N LEU A 69 -11.84 8.52 -0.28
CA LEU A 69 -10.86 8.32 -1.36
C LEU A 69 -10.21 9.63 -1.82
N ASP A 70 -11.00 10.70 -1.94
CA ASP A 70 -10.49 12.04 -2.30
C ASP A 70 -9.59 12.59 -1.17
N ALA A 71 -9.94 12.34 0.10
CA ALA A 71 -9.11 12.70 1.25
C ALA A 71 -7.79 11.92 1.30
N LEU A 72 -7.80 10.62 1.02
CA LEU A 72 -6.60 9.79 0.90
C LEU A 72 -5.71 10.27 -0.27
N SER A 73 -6.32 10.62 -1.39
CA SER A 73 -5.60 11.18 -2.55
C SER A 73 -4.93 12.51 -2.20
N ALA A 74 -5.65 13.40 -1.52
CA ALA A 74 -5.11 14.67 -1.05
C ALA A 74 -3.98 14.47 -0.01
N HIS A 75 -4.10 13.46 0.86
CA HIS A 75 -3.04 13.08 1.79
C HIS A 75 -1.77 12.62 1.07
N GLY A 76 -1.89 11.71 0.11
CA GLY A 76 -0.76 11.25 -0.69
C GLY A 76 -0.10 12.38 -1.49
N GLN A 77 -0.90 13.28 -2.06
CA GLN A 77 -0.37 14.47 -2.76
C GLN A 77 0.40 15.41 -1.80
N ARG A 78 -0.07 15.57 -0.55
CA ARG A 78 0.66 16.33 0.48
C ARG A 78 1.96 15.64 0.85
N LEU A 79 1.96 14.32 1.05
CA LEU A 79 3.18 13.55 1.32
C LEU A 79 4.21 13.76 0.19
N ALA A 80 3.77 13.68 -1.06
CA ALA A 80 4.64 13.89 -2.22
C ALA A 80 5.20 15.33 -2.31
N SER A 81 4.47 16.31 -1.80
CA SER A 81 4.87 17.73 -1.84
C SER A 81 5.77 18.13 -0.67
N LEU A 82 5.52 17.57 0.52
CA LEU A 82 6.18 17.94 1.78
C LEU A 82 7.44 17.11 2.06
N MET A 83 7.43 15.82 1.72
CA MET A 83 8.62 14.98 1.82
C MET A 83 9.49 15.25 0.61
N ALA A 84 10.82 15.32 0.78
CA ALA A 84 11.71 15.76 -0.29
C ALA A 84 12.09 14.62 -1.25
N ASP A 85 12.47 13.46 -0.72
CA ASP A 85 13.18 12.45 -1.51
C ASP A 85 12.86 11.01 -1.10
N PHE A 86 13.04 10.09 -2.04
CA PHE A 86 13.12 8.66 -1.79
C PHE A 86 14.57 8.31 -1.46
N VAL A 87 14.88 8.14 -0.19
CA VAL A 87 16.26 7.95 0.27
C VAL A 87 16.59 6.45 0.33
N PRO A 88 17.50 5.92 -0.50
CA PRO A 88 17.97 4.55 -0.35
C PRO A 88 18.76 4.40 0.95
N LEU A 89 18.50 3.34 1.71
CA LEU A 89 19.27 3.00 2.90
C LEU A 89 20.40 2.06 2.49
N GLN A 90 21.66 2.48 2.67
CA GLN A 90 22.86 1.75 2.21
C GLN A 90 23.76 1.25 3.34
N ASP A 91 23.44 1.58 4.60
CA ASP A 91 24.44 1.61 5.67
C ASP A 91 24.57 0.33 6.50
N ALA A 92 23.75 -0.70 6.28
CA ALA A 92 23.86 -1.97 6.99
C ALA A 92 23.50 -3.16 6.09
N GLY A 93 24.02 -4.34 6.41
CA GLY A 93 23.66 -5.57 5.71
C GLY A 93 22.14 -5.75 5.68
N ASN A 94 21.60 -6.22 4.55
CA ASN A 94 20.15 -6.26 4.30
C ASN A 94 19.36 -6.88 5.45
N ASP A 95 19.90 -7.93 6.09
CA ASP A 95 19.25 -8.62 7.22
C ASP A 95 19.14 -7.75 8.48
N GLN A 96 20.16 -6.93 8.78
CA GLN A 96 20.12 -6.02 9.94
C GLN A 96 19.16 -4.86 9.72
N LEU A 97 19.12 -4.29 8.50
CA LEU A 97 18.14 -3.28 8.14
C LEU A 97 16.72 -3.85 8.19
N PHE A 98 16.54 -5.09 7.76
CA PHE A 98 15.27 -5.77 7.77
C PHE A 98 14.70 -5.90 9.19
N ASP A 99 15.50 -6.43 10.13
CA ASP A 99 15.07 -6.54 11.53
C ASP A 99 14.84 -5.16 12.14
N ALA A 100 15.74 -4.20 11.91
CA ALA A 100 15.62 -2.85 12.48
C ALA A 100 14.40 -2.06 11.97
N CYS A 101 14.01 -2.25 10.70
CA CYS A 101 12.91 -1.49 10.09
C CYS A 101 11.52 -2.13 10.25
N PHE A 102 11.44 -3.42 10.55
CA PHE A 102 10.17 -4.16 10.52
C PHE A 102 9.89 -5.01 11.77
N ALA A 103 10.75 -5.01 12.79
CA ALA A 103 10.51 -5.76 14.03
C ALA A 103 9.18 -5.40 14.72
N ASP A 104 8.71 -4.16 14.59
CA ASP A 104 7.43 -3.68 15.12
C ASP A 104 6.22 -4.05 14.25
N ARG A 105 6.45 -4.48 12.99
CA ARG A 105 5.43 -4.76 11.97
C ARG A 105 5.41 -6.24 11.62
N SER A 106 5.05 -7.08 12.59
CA SER A 106 5.05 -8.55 12.44
C SER A 106 4.39 -9.04 11.15
N LEU A 107 3.24 -8.48 10.78
CA LEU A 107 2.52 -8.86 9.56
C LEU A 107 3.31 -8.58 8.27
N ARG A 108 3.91 -7.38 8.16
CA ARG A 108 4.72 -7.02 6.99
C ARG A 108 6.03 -7.79 6.98
N PHE A 109 6.65 -7.96 8.15
CA PHE A 109 7.89 -8.70 8.34
C PHE A 109 7.80 -10.15 7.87
N ASP A 110 6.73 -10.87 8.26
CA ASP A 110 6.52 -12.25 7.84
C ASP A 110 6.31 -12.36 6.32
N ARG A 111 5.55 -11.42 5.74
CA ARG A 111 5.34 -11.35 4.28
C ARG A 111 6.63 -11.07 3.54
N LEU A 112 7.38 -10.06 3.97
CA LEU A 112 8.67 -9.74 3.41
C LEU A 112 9.62 -10.95 3.44
N ARG A 113 9.67 -11.69 4.55
CA ARG A 113 10.52 -12.89 4.65
C ARG A 113 10.10 -13.97 3.64
N SER A 114 8.80 -14.12 3.39
CA SER A 114 8.30 -15.03 2.35
C SER A 114 8.54 -14.53 0.92
N GLU A 115 8.52 -13.21 0.70
CA GLU A 115 8.71 -12.57 -0.61
C GLU A 115 10.18 -12.53 -1.04
N PHE A 116 11.09 -12.41 -0.07
CA PHE A 116 12.52 -12.21 -0.25
C PHE A 116 13.39 -13.41 0.19
N GLY A 117 12.80 -14.41 0.84
CA GLY A 117 13.52 -15.58 1.36
C GLY A 117 13.97 -16.57 0.28
N ALA A 118 15.25 -16.94 0.35
CA ALA A 118 15.89 -18.15 -0.19
C ALA A 118 15.89 -18.36 -1.72
N ASP A 119 16.46 -17.41 -2.47
CA ASP A 119 16.99 -17.75 -3.80
C ASP A 119 18.34 -17.06 -4.03
N ASP A 120 19.38 -17.84 -4.35
CA ASP A 120 20.78 -17.41 -4.56
C ASP A 120 20.95 -16.43 -5.76
N HIS A 121 19.86 -16.18 -6.48
CA HIS A 121 19.78 -15.27 -7.64
C HIS A 121 18.82 -14.09 -7.42
N THR A 122 18.41 -13.82 -6.18
CA THR A 122 17.46 -12.73 -5.90
C THR A 122 18.05 -11.35 -6.22
N PRO A 123 17.31 -10.49 -6.94
CA PRO A 123 17.75 -9.13 -7.21
C PRO A 123 17.92 -8.36 -5.90
N VAL A 124 18.93 -7.48 -5.87
CA VAL A 124 19.31 -6.66 -4.71
C VAL A 124 18.08 -5.94 -4.15
N THR A 125 17.63 -6.39 -2.98
CA THR A 125 16.57 -5.71 -2.24
C THR A 125 17.12 -4.41 -1.71
N THR A 126 16.55 -3.29 -2.14
CA THR A 126 16.94 -1.96 -1.66
C THR A 126 15.83 -1.41 -0.79
N PHE A 127 16.18 -0.98 0.42
CA PHE A 127 15.25 -0.29 1.30
C PHE A 127 15.23 1.19 0.96
N TYR A 128 14.04 1.76 0.89
CA TYR A 128 13.87 3.20 0.69
C TYR A 128 13.09 3.78 1.85
N ARG A 129 13.48 4.99 2.27
CA ARG A 129 12.79 5.80 3.26
C ARG A 129 12.15 7.03 2.61
N MET A 130 10.92 7.33 3.00
CA MET A 130 10.24 8.60 2.72
C MET A 130 9.62 9.12 4.02
N GLY A 131 10.23 10.15 4.62
CA GLY A 131 9.85 10.61 5.95
C GLY A 131 10.07 9.52 7.00
N SER A 132 9.00 9.13 7.71
CA SER A 132 9.01 8.03 8.68
C SER A 132 8.64 6.67 8.09
N PHE A 133 8.22 6.62 6.83
CA PHE A 133 7.83 5.36 6.17
C PHE A 133 9.04 4.73 5.50
N VAL A 134 9.26 3.43 5.73
CA VAL A 134 10.32 2.62 5.14
C VAL A 134 9.70 1.41 4.47
N GLU A 135 10.16 1.08 3.27
CA GLU A 135 9.69 -0.11 2.56
C GLU A 135 10.83 -0.75 1.74
N ALA A 136 10.79 -2.08 1.64
CA ALA A 136 11.70 -2.87 0.83
C ALA A 136 11.22 -2.90 -0.62
N CYS A 137 12.10 -2.55 -1.56
CA CYS A 137 11.83 -2.61 -2.98
C CYS A 137 12.71 -3.68 -3.63
N ARG A 138 12.08 -4.73 -4.18
CA ARG A 138 12.78 -5.83 -4.89
C ARG A 138 13.55 -5.35 -6.12
N ASN A 139 13.04 -4.31 -6.77
CA ASN A 139 13.62 -3.75 -8.00
C ASN A 139 13.83 -2.25 -7.84
N GLY A 140 15.08 -1.81 -7.63
CA GLY A 140 15.47 -0.41 -7.79
C GLY A 140 15.57 0.01 -9.28
N PRO A 141 15.69 1.31 -9.59
CA PRO A 141 15.64 2.46 -8.68
C PRO A 141 14.23 3.06 -8.56
N LEU A 142 14.02 3.89 -7.51
CA LEU A 142 12.94 4.86 -7.44
C LEU A 142 13.35 6.18 -8.12
N VAL A 143 12.42 7.12 -8.32
CA VAL A 143 12.76 8.46 -8.77
C VAL A 143 13.50 9.22 -7.67
N SER A 144 14.31 10.22 -8.04
CA SER A 144 15.14 10.94 -7.07
C SER A 144 14.32 11.74 -6.06
N SER A 145 13.21 12.36 -6.49
CA SER A 145 12.37 13.19 -5.64
C SER A 145 10.89 12.85 -5.78
N THR A 146 10.20 12.85 -4.65
CA THR A 146 8.72 12.74 -4.54
C THR A 146 8.01 13.87 -5.30
N ARG A 147 8.64 15.04 -5.47
CA ARG A 147 8.12 16.18 -6.25
C ARG A 147 7.97 15.88 -7.74
N MET A 148 8.57 14.78 -8.21
CA MET A 148 8.34 14.28 -9.55
C MET A 148 6.93 13.67 -9.72
N VAL A 149 6.19 13.45 -8.63
CA VAL A 149 4.78 13.05 -8.65
C VAL A 149 3.90 14.29 -8.80
N GLY A 150 3.37 14.50 -9.99
CA GLY A 150 2.54 15.66 -10.33
C GLY A 150 1.08 15.48 -9.91
N ARG A 151 0.46 14.37 -10.29
CA ARG A 151 -0.89 13.99 -9.85
C ARG A 151 -0.86 12.61 -9.23
N PHE A 152 -1.65 12.42 -8.18
CA PHE A 152 -1.79 11.16 -7.47
C PHE A 152 -3.25 10.95 -7.06
N ALA A 153 -3.74 9.72 -7.17
CA ALA A 153 -5.08 9.34 -6.72
C ALA A 153 -5.10 7.93 -6.16
N VAL A 154 -5.79 7.77 -5.03
CA VAL A 154 -6.26 6.49 -4.50
C VAL A 154 -7.65 6.26 -5.06
N THR A 155 -7.84 5.17 -5.81
CA THR A 155 -8.96 5.08 -6.76
C THR A 155 -9.99 4.04 -6.41
N ARG A 156 -9.60 2.92 -5.80
CA ARG A 156 -10.50 1.83 -5.42
C ARG A 156 -9.96 1.03 -4.23
N PHE A 157 -10.87 0.60 -3.37
CA PHE A 157 -10.63 -0.45 -2.38
C PHE A 157 -11.49 -1.65 -2.74
N VAL A 158 -10.92 -2.85 -2.61
CA VAL A 158 -11.62 -4.12 -2.79
C VAL A 158 -11.37 -4.96 -1.56
N ALA A 159 -12.43 -5.30 -0.83
CA ALA A 159 -12.32 -6.22 0.29
C ALA A 159 -12.09 -7.63 -0.27
N LEU A 160 -10.95 -8.24 0.03
CA LEU A 160 -10.60 -9.57 -0.49
C LEU A 160 -11.07 -10.69 0.44
N GLY A 161 -11.10 -10.43 1.75
CA GLY A 161 -11.44 -11.43 2.76
C GLY A 161 -10.78 -11.14 4.10
N TRP A 162 -10.63 -12.19 4.90
CA TRP A 162 -9.93 -12.20 6.18
C TRP A 162 -8.46 -12.57 6.01
N LEU A 163 -7.60 -12.00 6.84
CA LEU A 163 -6.21 -12.42 6.91
C LEU A 163 -6.13 -13.82 7.54
N ARG A 164 -5.44 -14.74 6.86
CA ARG A 164 -5.22 -16.11 7.36
C ARG A 164 -4.54 -16.07 8.74
N GLY A 165 -5.09 -16.80 9.69
CA GLY A 165 -4.63 -16.80 11.09
C GLY A 165 -5.26 -15.72 11.98
N HIS A 166 -5.99 -14.75 11.40
CA HIS A 166 -6.68 -13.67 12.12
C HIS A 166 -8.17 -13.62 11.74
N LEU A 167 -8.81 -14.78 11.70
CA LEU A 167 -10.24 -14.89 11.46
C LEU A 167 -11.03 -14.35 12.66
N PRO A 168 -12.25 -13.83 12.44
CA PRO A 168 -13.17 -13.53 13.53
C PRO A 168 -13.39 -14.77 14.39
N SER A 169 -13.18 -14.64 15.70
CA SER A 169 -13.38 -15.69 16.70
C SER A 169 -13.98 -15.08 17.97
N ASP A 170 -14.44 -15.89 18.92
CA ASP A 170 -15.01 -15.41 20.18
C ASP A 170 -14.01 -14.54 20.96
N ASP A 171 -12.71 -14.86 20.89
CA ASP A 171 -11.62 -14.10 21.51
C ASP A 171 -11.21 -12.85 20.69
N PHE A 172 -11.48 -12.86 19.38
CA PHE A 172 -11.13 -11.79 18.45
C PHE A 172 -12.29 -11.51 17.49
N PRO A 173 -13.37 -10.87 17.97
CA PRO A 173 -14.65 -10.82 17.26
C PRO A 173 -14.62 -10.01 15.97
N THR A 174 -13.58 -9.21 15.77
CA THR A 174 -13.49 -8.27 14.66
C THR A 174 -12.75 -8.85 13.45
N GLY A 175 -11.80 -9.78 13.66
CA GLY A 175 -10.93 -10.26 12.58
C GLY A 175 -10.04 -9.15 12.00
N ILE A 176 -9.09 -9.53 11.14
CA ILE A 176 -8.34 -8.58 10.30
C ILE A 176 -8.83 -8.72 8.87
N VAL A 177 -9.33 -7.64 8.29
CA VAL A 177 -9.81 -7.60 6.91
C VAL A 177 -8.65 -7.23 5.99
N VAL A 178 -8.52 -7.94 4.87
CA VAL A 178 -7.55 -7.61 3.82
C VAL A 178 -8.24 -6.82 2.73
N TYR A 179 -7.72 -5.62 2.45
CA TYR A 179 -8.16 -4.81 1.33
C TYR A 179 -7.07 -4.71 0.28
N ARG A 180 -7.46 -4.88 -0.97
CA ARG A 180 -6.67 -4.46 -2.12
C ARG A 180 -6.98 -3.02 -2.46
N VAL A 181 -5.95 -2.20 -2.52
CA VAL A 181 -6.05 -0.79 -2.83
C VAL A 181 -5.37 -0.50 -4.16
N HIS A 182 -6.11 0.16 -5.05
CA HIS A 182 -5.63 0.63 -6.33
C HIS A 182 -5.35 2.12 -6.28
N GLY A 183 -4.30 2.54 -6.97
CA GLY A 183 -3.99 3.94 -7.20
C GLY A 183 -3.47 4.20 -8.60
N THR A 184 -3.30 5.47 -8.93
CA THR A 184 -2.66 5.92 -10.15
C THR A 184 -1.96 7.24 -9.93
N ALA A 185 -0.93 7.51 -10.73
CA ALA A 185 -0.15 8.74 -10.65
C ALA A 185 0.38 9.17 -12.02
N LEU A 186 0.66 10.46 -12.15
CA LEU A 186 1.33 11.04 -13.31
C LEU A 186 2.54 11.87 -12.89
N PRO A 187 3.65 11.81 -13.66
CA PRO A 187 4.80 12.64 -13.37
C PRO A 187 4.49 14.13 -13.58
N SER A 188 5.12 15.00 -12.78
CA SER A 188 4.96 16.45 -12.90
C SER A 188 5.47 17.01 -14.23
N ALA A 189 6.39 16.30 -14.90
CA ALA A 189 6.88 16.63 -16.23
C ALA A 189 5.81 16.50 -17.33
N PHE A 190 4.68 15.84 -17.07
CA PHE A 190 3.59 15.66 -18.03
C PHE A 190 2.35 16.47 -17.61
N PRO A 191 2.28 17.76 -17.98
CA PRO A 191 1.11 18.57 -17.70
C PRO A 191 -0.10 17.95 -18.40
N THR A 192 -1.04 17.46 -17.60
CA THR A 192 -2.18 16.69 -18.08
C THR A 192 -3.47 17.40 -17.71
N HIS A 193 -4.34 17.57 -18.70
CA HIS A 193 -5.68 18.14 -18.50
C HIS A 193 -6.50 17.27 -17.54
N PHE A 194 -7.40 17.88 -16.76
CA PHE A 194 -8.15 17.16 -15.73
C PHE A 194 -8.96 15.98 -16.30
N THR A 195 -9.56 16.14 -17.48
CA THR A 195 -10.34 15.07 -18.15
C THR A 195 -9.50 13.84 -18.49
N THR A 196 -8.24 14.04 -18.87
CA THR A 196 -7.31 12.93 -19.18
C THR A 196 -6.94 12.19 -17.90
N PHE A 197 -6.65 12.92 -16.82
CA PHE A 197 -6.38 12.29 -15.52
C PHE A 197 -7.60 11.55 -14.99
N ASP A 198 -8.81 12.10 -15.14
CA ASP A 198 -10.05 11.43 -14.76
C ASP A 198 -10.27 10.11 -15.51
N ARG A 199 -9.85 10.02 -16.78
CA ARG A 199 -9.87 8.76 -17.53
C ARG A 199 -8.92 7.73 -16.94
N LEU A 200 -7.69 8.13 -16.58
CA LEU A 200 -6.74 7.24 -15.90
C LEU A 200 -7.26 6.77 -14.55
N VAL A 201 -7.90 7.66 -13.79
CA VAL A 201 -8.55 7.30 -12.52
C VAL A 201 -9.62 6.25 -12.75
N ARG A 202 -10.44 6.37 -13.80
CA ARG A 202 -11.45 5.35 -14.12
C ARG A 202 -10.81 4.02 -14.50
N TRP A 203 -9.82 4.02 -15.39
CA TRP A 203 -9.11 2.79 -15.79
C TRP A 203 -8.42 2.09 -14.62
N SER A 204 -7.83 2.85 -13.70
CA SER A 204 -7.16 2.27 -12.53
C SER A 204 -8.11 1.56 -11.55
N ARG A 205 -9.44 1.72 -11.71
CA ARG A 205 -10.44 1.01 -10.92
C ARG A 205 -10.70 -0.39 -11.46
N GLU A 206 -10.36 -0.67 -12.71
CA GLU A 206 -10.56 -1.99 -13.30
C GLU A 206 -9.64 -3.03 -12.62
N PRO A 207 -10.00 -4.32 -12.64
CA PRO A 207 -9.13 -5.38 -12.14
C PRO A 207 -7.75 -5.32 -12.81
N ASN A 208 -6.69 -5.49 -12.03
CA ASN A 208 -5.32 -5.49 -12.53
C ASN A 208 -4.89 -6.94 -12.80
N GLU A 209 -4.64 -7.28 -14.07
CA GLU A 209 -4.26 -8.63 -14.51
C GLU A 209 -2.87 -9.06 -13.99
N GLY A 210 -2.02 -8.11 -13.61
CA GLY A 210 -0.71 -8.36 -13.03
C GLY A 210 -0.72 -8.82 -11.57
N VAL A 211 -1.90 -8.89 -10.95
CA VAL A 211 -2.06 -9.18 -9.52
C VAL A 211 -3.01 -10.35 -9.32
N PRO A 212 -2.65 -11.38 -8.53
CA PRO A 212 -3.53 -12.53 -8.30
C PRO A 212 -4.83 -12.09 -7.63
N GLN A 213 -5.97 -12.54 -8.16
CA GLN A 213 -7.29 -12.19 -7.61
C GLN A 213 -7.44 -12.61 -6.14
N GLN A 214 -6.86 -13.74 -5.78
CA GLN A 214 -6.87 -14.26 -4.42
C GLN A 214 -5.43 -14.60 -3.98
N PRO A 215 -4.82 -13.78 -3.11
CA PRO A 215 -3.54 -14.11 -2.51
C PRO A 215 -3.64 -15.29 -1.53
N ASP A 216 -2.53 -15.98 -1.32
CA ASP A 216 -2.36 -17.15 -0.43
C ASP A 216 -2.70 -16.84 1.04
N TYR A 217 -2.45 -15.60 1.47
CA TYR A 217 -2.69 -15.10 2.82
C TYR A 217 -4.14 -14.66 3.08
N VAL A 218 -5.04 -14.75 2.08
CA VAL A 218 -6.44 -14.33 2.22
C VAL A 218 -7.38 -15.53 2.27
N VAL A 219 -8.25 -15.53 3.29
CA VAL A 219 -9.41 -16.42 3.38
C VAL A 219 -10.65 -15.62 2.94
N PRO A 220 -11.40 -16.05 1.92
CA PRO A 220 -12.62 -15.36 1.49
C PRO A 220 -13.64 -15.22 2.63
N PHE A 221 -14.57 -14.27 2.48
CA PHE A 221 -15.67 -14.05 3.43
C PHE A 221 -16.58 -15.26 3.60
#